data_AF-A0A3D5BKH9-F1
#
_entry.id   AF-A0A3D5BKH9-F1
#
_cell.length_a   1.000
_cell.length_b   1.000
_cell.length_c   1.000
_cell.angle_alpha   90.00
_cell.angle_beta   90.00
_cell.angle_gamma   90.00
#
_symmetry.space_group_name_H-M   'P 1'
#
loop_
_entity.id
_entity.type
_entity.pdbx_description
1 polymer ?
#
loop_
_entity_poly.entity_id
_entity_poly.type
_entity_poly.pdbx_seq_one_letter_code
_entity_poly.pdbx_strand_id
1 'polypeptide(L)'
;MLLQPYVNVQGEEFSFSRAQASQFAKQIASDFNPIHDEDSKRFCVPGDLLFAFLLHKYGLSERLSCTFNGMVGSDVVLHCREEGNSVEVLDQNDKSYLMLEQSGSKQQNCQFIEALVRDYVRFSGQNFPHILQPLMQQHQVMIHPQRPLVIYQSMALHFFRFSDNCPQLKLSDSSLEIDGKRGNVLLKFELLDGSEVIGAGEKRMILSNLVPYDAEQMQGLVDIYNERKLRLGGDATV
;
A
#
# COMPACT_ATOMS: atom_id res chain seq x y z
N MET A 1 18.98 -1.31 -7.47
CA MET A 1 17.58 -1.80 -7.37
C MET A 1 16.85 -0.94 -6.36
N LEU A 2 15.65 -0.46 -6.69
CA LEU A 2 14.82 0.45 -5.85
C LEU A 2 14.77 0.05 -4.37
N LEU A 3 14.68 -1.25 -4.09
CA LEU A 3 14.38 -1.77 -2.75
C LEU A 3 15.62 -2.07 -1.90
N GLN A 4 16.81 -2.09 -2.50
CA GLN A 4 18.05 -2.46 -1.82
C GLN A 4 18.31 -1.68 -0.51
N PRO A 5 17.99 -0.36 -0.40
CA PRO A 5 18.17 0.37 0.86
C PRO A 5 17.15 0.02 1.94
N TYR A 6 16.04 -0.64 1.59
CA TYR A 6 14.85 -0.75 2.42
C TYR A 6 14.59 -2.17 2.94
N VAL A 7 15.45 -3.14 2.66
CA VAL A 7 15.28 -4.53 3.09
C VAL A 7 16.62 -5.12 3.50
N ASN A 8 16.61 -5.89 4.59
CA ASN A 8 17.72 -6.76 4.94
C ASN A 8 17.42 -8.15 4.36
N VAL A 9 18.30 -8.66 3.51
CA VAL A 9 18.17 -10.01 2.94
C VAL A 9 19.34 -10.86 3.41
N GLN A 10 19.05 -12.05 3.93
CA GLN A 10 20.05 -13.04 4.36
C GLN A 10 19.64 -14.41 3.84
N GLY A 11 20.27 -14.85 2.74
CA GLY A 11 19.86 -16.09 2.07
C GLY A 11 18.44 -15.97 1.51
N GLU A 12 17.56 -16.87 1.95
CA GLU A 12 16.14 -16.88 1.56
C GLU A 12 15.25 -16.04 2.50
N GLU A 13 15.80 -15.59 3.62
CA GLU A 13 15.12 -14.81 4.63
C GLU A 13 15.29 -13.31 4.40
N PHE A 14 14.33 -12.53 4.89
CA PHE A 14 14.38 -11.08 4.83
C PHE A 14 13.71 -10.44 6.05
N SER A 15 14.09 -9.20 6.34
CA SER A 15 13.49 -8.40 7.41
C SER A 15 13.56 -6.91 7.10
N PHE A 16 12.80 -6.12 7.85
CA PHE A 16 12.73 -4.67 7.68
C PHE A 16 12.98 -3.99 9.02
N SER A 17 14.03 -3.17 9.11
CA SER A 17 14.25 -2.34 10.30
C SER A 17 13.26 -1.17 10.32
N ARG A 18 13.13 -0.54 11.50
CA ARG A 18 12.30 0.66 11.67
C ARG A 18 12.70 1.78 10.71
N ALA A 19 13.99 2.07 10.63
CA ALA A 19 14.54 3.11 9.78
C ALA A 19 14.26 2.83 8.30
N GLN A 20 14.49 1.59 7.84
CA GLN A 20 14.25 1.19 6.44
C GLN A 20 12.79 1.36 6.04
N ALA A 21 11.88 0.82 6.84
CA ALA A 21 10.45 0.87 6.55
C ALA A 21 9.88 2.29 6.70
N SER A 22 10.35 3.08 7.67
CA SER A 22 9.96 4.49 7.81
C SER A 22 10.43 5.32 6.61
N GLN A 23 11.71 5.16 6.22
CA GLN A 23 12.28 5.85 5.08
C GLN A 23 11.54 5.52 3.79
N PHE A 24 11.22 4.24 3.54
CA PHE A 24 10.41 3.84 2.39
C PHE A 24 9.03 4.51 2.40
N ALA A 25 8.34 4.50 3.55
CA ALA A 25 7.03 5.12 3.69
C ALA A 25 7.08 6.61 3.32
N LYS A 26 8.03 7.37 3.87
CA LYS A 26 8.07 8.82 3.66
C LYS A 26 8.59 9.20 2.27
N GLN A 27 9.68 8.58 1.82
CA GLN A 27 10.42 9.00 0.62
C GLN A 27 9.92 8.37 -0.68
N ILE A 28 9.37 7.14 -0.61
CA ILE A 28 8.92 6.43 -1.80
C ILE A 28 7.40 6.40 -1.87
N ALA A 29 6.73 5.98 -0.80
CA ALA A 29 5.27 5.87 -0.77
C ALA A 29 4.55 7.20 -0.50
N SER A 30 5.25 8.23 -0.01
CA SER A 30 4.60 9.46 0.48
C SER A 30 3.52 9.19 1.55
N ASP A 31 3.72 8.16 2.37
CA ASP A 31 2.82 7.75 3.45
C ASP A 31 3.31 8.31 4.80
N PHE A 32 2.57 9.31 5.28
CA PHE A 32 2.87 10.01 6.52
C PHE A 32 2.10 9.49 7.75
N ASN A 33 1.46 8.32 7.65
CA ASN A 33 0.76 7.68 8.77
C ASN A 33 1.73 7.44 9.96
N PRO A 34 1.32 7.76 11.21
CA PRO A 34 2.17 7.59 12.40
C PRO A 34 2.57 6.15 12.73
N ILE A 35 1.86 5.15 12.19
CA ILE A 35 2.21 3.74 12.40
C ILE A 35 3.53 3.36 11.71
N HIS A 36 4.04 4.19 10.80
CA HIS A 36 5.31 3.98 10.10
C HIS A 36 6.45 4.83 10.68
N ASP A 37 6.23 5.57 11.78
CA ASP A 37 7.27 6.36 12.42
C ASP A 37 8.18 5.47 13.26
N GLU A 38 9.49 5.68 13.21
CA GLU A 38 10.47 4.84 13.90
C GLU A 38 10.23 4.73 15.41
N ASP A 39 9.73 5.78 16.05
CA ASP A 39 9.42 5.85 17.48
C ASP A 39 7.99 5.37 17.83
N SER A 40 7.21 4.92 16.84
CA SER A 40 5.84 4.49 17.06
C SER A 40 5.76 3.24 17.94
N LYS A 41 4.94 3.32 18.99
CA LYS A 41 4.60 2.17 19.85
C LYS A 41 3.82 1.08 19.11
N ARG A 42 3.14 1.46 18.02
CA ARG A 42 2.38 0.56 17.13
C ARG A 42 3.02 0.49 15.76
N PHE A 43 4.36 0.51 15.74
CA PHE A 43 5.10 0.45 14.50
C PHE A 43 4.67 -0.74 13.64
N CYS A 44 4.46 -0.46 12.36
CA CYS A 44 4.10 -1.44 11.36
C CYS A 44 4.93 -1.16 10.11
N VAL A 45 5.50 -2.20 9.53
CA VAL A 45 6.13 -2.13 8.20
C VAL A 45 5.03 -1.83 7.17
N PRO A 46 5.22 -0.90 6.22
CA PRO A 46 4.25 -0.64 5.16
C PRO A 46 3.93 -1.91 4.37
N GLY A 47 2.65 -2.23 4.19
CA GLY A 47 2.23 -3.34 3.33
C GLY A 47 2.72 -3.16 1.89
N ASP A 48 2.79 -1.91 1.44
CA ASP A 48 3.35 -1.52 0.14
C ASP A 48 4.84 -1.89 -0.01
N LEU A 49 5.61 -1.92 1.08
CA LEU A 49 7.01 -2.37 1.05
C LEU A 49 7.10 -3.89 0.86
N LEU A 50 6.25 -4.66 1.56
CA LEU A 50 6.16 -6.10 1.34
C LEU A 50 5.74 -6.41 -0.11
N PHE A 51 4.71 -5.71 -0.59
CA PHE A 51 4.23 -5.84 -1.96
C PHE A 51 5.35 -5.55 -2.98
N ALA A 52 6.03 -4.42 -2.83
CA ALA A 52 7.14 -4.05 -3.68
C ALA A 52 8.25 -5.12 -3.69
N PHE A 53 8.61 -5.64 -2.51
CA PHE A 53 9.62 -6.68 -2.37
C PHE A 53 9.24 -7.96 -3.12
N LEU A 54 7.98 -8.40 -2.99
CA LEU A 54 7.48 -9.57 -3.71
C LEU A 54 7.48 -9.37 -5.22
N LEU A 55 7.06 -8.21 -5.72
CA LEU A 55 7.13 -7.92 -7.15
C LEU A 55 8.57 -7.91 -7.69
N HIS A 56 9.51 -7.42 -6.90
CA HIS A 56 10.92 -7.45 -7.26
C HIS A 56 11.47 -8.89 -7.29
N LYS A 57 11.05 -9.74 -6.35
CA LYS A 57 11.49 -11.13 -6.23
C LYS A 57 10.84 -12.06 -7.26
N TYR A 58 9.55 -11.89 -7.54
CA TYR A 58 8.75 -12.83 -8.34
C TYR A 58 8.34 -12.31 -9.72
N GLY A 59 8.55 -11.02 -9.99
CA GLY A 59 8.07 -10.36 -11.20
C GLY A 59 6.59 -9.99 -11.13
N LEU A 60 6.08 -9.53 -12.26
CA LEU A 60 4.67 -9.17 -12.45
C LEU A 60 3.99 -10.21 -13.34
N SER A 61 2.85 -10.72 -12.90
CA SER A 61 2.03 -11.60 -13.73
C SER A 61 0.85 -10.84 -14.31
N GLU A 62 0.32 -11.32 -15.44
CA GLU A 62 -0.86 -10.76 -16.12
C GLU A 62 -2.01 -10.54 -15.14
N ARG A 63 -2.27 -11.51 -14.25
CA ARG A 63 -3.16 -11.36 -13.11
C ARG A 63 -2.37 -11.56 -11.83
N LEU A 64 -2.54 -10.63 -10.90
CA LEU A 64 -1.88 -10.64 -9.62
C LEU A 64 -2.85 -10.15 -8.53
N SER A 65 -2.91 -10.84 -7.40
CA SER A 65 -3.62 -10.36 -6.21
C SER A 65 -2.75 -10.52 -4.97
N CYS A 66 -2.83 -9.55 -4.06
CA CYS A 66 -2.21 -9.61 -2.76
C CYS A 66 -3.27 -9.45 -1.67
N THR A 67 -3.27 -10.36 -0.70
CA THR A 67 -4.10 -10.28 0.51
C THR A 67 -3.21 -10.09 1.72
N PHE A 68 -3.50 -9.09 2.54
CA PHE A 68 -2.73 -8.76 3.75
C PHE A 68 -3.39 -9.43 4.96
N ASN A 69 -2.69 -10.38 5.56
CA ASN A 69 -3.21 -11.24 6.65
C ASN A 69 -2.79 -10.75 8.04
N GLY A 70 -1.80 -9.86 8.13
CA GLY A 70 -1.30 -9.37 9.41
C GLY A 70 -0.40 -8.13 9.32
N MET A 71 -0.21 -7.49 10.46
CA MET A 71 0.75 -6.39 10.62
C MET A 71 2.14 -6.94 10.92
N VAL A 72 3.14 -6.48 10.17
CA VAL A 72 4.55 -6.86 10.33
C VAL A 72 5.23 -5.84 11.24
N GLY A 73 5.85 -6.31 12.32
CA GLY A 73 6.70 -5.50 13.19
C GLY A 73 8.10 -5.29 12.60
N SER A 74 8.90 -4.45 13.24
CA SER A 74 10.31 -4.29 12.85
C SER A 74 11.12 -5.56 13.14
N ASP A 75 12.07 -5.86 12.26
CA ASP A 75 13.07 -6.91 12.41
C ASP A 75 12.50 -8.33 12.58
N VAL A 76 11.21 -8.51 12.27
CA VAL A 76 10.60 -9.84 12.13
C VAL A 76 11.27 -10.52 10.93
N VAL A 77 11.87 -11.68 11.17
CA VAL A 77 12.47 -12.50 10.12
C VAL A 77 11.36 -13.21 9.36
N LEU A 78 11.28 -12.92 8.07
CA LEU A 78 10.28 -13.43 7.15
C LEU A 78 10.92 -14.31 6.09
N HIS A 79 10.15 -15.26 5.57
CA HIS A 79 10.51 -16.06 4.41
C HIS A 79 9.30 -16.22 3.49
N CYS A 80 9.54 -16.69 2.26
CA CYS A 80 8.49 -16.98 1.30
C CYS A 80 8.30 -18.49 1.15
N ARG A 81 7.06 -18.96 1.22
CA ARG A 81 6.68 -20.32 0.83
C ARG A 81 5.91 -20.27 -0.48
N GLU A 82 6.34 -21.05 -1.46
CA GLU A 82 5.72 -21.11 -2.79
C GLU A 82 4.88 -22.38 -2.93
N GLU A 83 3.62 -22.24 -3.37
CA GLU A 83 2.75 -23.37 -3.66
C GLU A 83 1.97 -23.10 -4.97
N GLY A 84 2.41 -23.76 -6.04
CA GLY A 84 1.86 -23.57 -7.38
C GLY A 84 1.96 -22.12 -7.86
N ASN A 85 0.82 -21.45 -7.93
CA ASN A 85 0.69 -20.06 -8.38
C ASN A 85 0.60 -19.05 -7.21
N SER A 86 0.84 -19.52 -5.97
CA SER A 86 0.74 -18.72 -4.77
C SER A 86 2.10 -18.59 -4.07
N VAL A 87 2.31 -17.44 -3.43
CA VAL A 87 3.46 -17.17 -2.57
C VAL A 87 2.95 -16.60 -1.26
N GLU A 88 3.28 -17.26 -0.17
CA GLU A 88 2.92 -16.83 1.18
C GLU A 88 4.14 -16.28 1.91
N VAL A 89 3.98 -15.12 2.55
CA VAL A 89 4.98 -14.51 3.42
C VAL A 89 4.69 -14.89 4.87
N LEU A 90 5.64 -15.59 5.49
CA LEU A 90 5.52 -16.21 6.81
C LEU A 90 6.65 -15.72 7.73
N ASP A 91 6.40 -15.71 9.04
CA ASP A 91 7.48 -15.67 10.02
C ASP A 91 7.96 -17.09 10.41
N GLN A 92 8.93 -17.14 11.32
CA GLN A 92 9.51 -18.39 11.85
C GLN A 92 8.51 -19.28 12.62
N ASN A 93 7.31 -18.80 12.93
CA ASN A 93 6.25 -19.56 13.59
C ASN A 93 5.09 -19.90 12.64
N ASP A 94 5.32 -19.89 11.32
CA ASP A 94 4.32 -20.12 10.28
C ASP A 94 3.12 -19.16 10.30
N LYS A 95 3.29 -17.97 10.91
CA LYS A 95 2.24 -16.95 10.87
C LYS A 95 2.27 -16.23 9.51
N SER A 96 1.14 -16.25 8.82
CA SER A 96 0.92 -15.59 7.53
C SER A 96 0.74 -14.08 7.66
N TYR A 97 1.47 -13.31 6.83
CA TYR A 97 1.37 -11.85 6.76
C TYR A 97 0.86 -11.35 5.41
N LEU A 98 1.20 -12.02 4.32
CA LEU A 98 0.79 -11.64 2.97
C LEU A 98 0.68 -12.89 2.09
N MET A 99 -0.40 -13.01 1.33
CA MET A 99 -0.56 -14.01 0.29
C MET A 99 -0.60 -13.33 -1.08
N LEU A 100 0.33 -13.72 -1.96
CA LEU A 100 0.40 -13.29 -3.35
C LEU A 100 -0.11 -14.44 -4.23
N GLU A 101 -1.13 -14.19 -5.04
CA GLU A 101 -1.59 -15.12 -6.07
C GLU A 101 -1.31 -14.52 -7.44
N GLN A 102 -0.81 -15.34 -8.36
CA GLN A 102 -0.33 -14.85 -9.65
C GLN A 102 -0.62 -15.84 -10.78
N SER A 103 -1.09 -15.37 -11.93
CA SER A 103 -1.38 -16.22 -13.08
C SER A 103 -1.24 -15.49 -14.42
N GLY A 104 -1.10 -16.27 -15.49
CA GLY A 104 -0.91 -15.76 -16.85
C GLY A 104 0.55 -15.42 -17.16
N SER A 105 0.75 -14.60 -18.20
CA SER A 105 2.09 -14.25 -18.69
C SER A 105 2.86 -13.44 -17.65
N LYS A 106 4.18 -13.66 -17.55
CA LYS A 106 5.05 -12.97 -16.58
C LYS A 106 5.96 -11.94 -17.25
N GLN A 107 6.17 -10.82 -16.56
CA GLN A 107 7.13 -9.78 -16.86
C GLN A 107 8.16 -9.71 -15.73
N GLN A 108 9.45 -9.74 -16.09
CA GLN A 108 10.58 -9.64 -15.16
C GLN A 108 11.47 -8.42 -15.42
N ASN A 109 11.09 -7.55 -16.36
CA ASN A 109 11.78 -6.30 -16.62
C ASN A 109 11.81 -5.42 -15.35
N CYS A 110 13.00 -5.34 -14.74
CA CYS A 110 13.21 -4.61 -13.50
C CYS A 110 12.84 -3.12 -13.63
N GLN A 111 13.06 -2.49 -14.79
CA GLN A 111 12.73 -1.09 -15.00
C GLN A 111 11.21 -0.85 -14.96
N PHE A 112 10.44 -1.72 -15.64
CA PHE A 112 8.98 -1.64 -15.62
C PHE A 112 8.42 -1.89 -14.22
N ILE A 113 8.92 -2.92 -13.53
CA ILE A 113 8.51 -3.26 -12.17
C ILE A 113 8.80 -2.09 -11.22
N GLU A 114 10.01 -1.52 -11.26
CA GLU A 114 10.39 -0.40 -10.40
C GLU A 114 9.54 0.84 -10.68
N ALA A 115 9.27 1.15 -11.95
CA ALA A 115 8.42 2.27 -12.34
C ALA A 115 6.99 2.10 -11.82
N LEU A 116 6.40 0.91 -12.04
CA LEU A 116 5.07 0.58 -11.54
C LEU A 116 5.01 0.67 -10.02
N VAL A 117 5.98 0.05 -9.32
CA VAL A 117 6.04 0.08 -7.85
C VAL A 117 6.06 1.51 -7.36
N ARG A 118 6.93 2.37 -7.91
CA ARG A 118 7.02 3.78 -7.49
C ARG A 118 5.70 4.51 -7.63
N ASP A 119 5.04 4.36 -8.77
CA ASP A 119 3.78 5.07 -9.02
C ASP A 119 2.65 4.51 -8.17
N TYR A 120 2.57 3.18 -8.04
CA TYR A 120 1.59 2.51 -7.19
C TYR A 120 1.70 2.88 -5.71
N VAL A 121 2.91 2.82 -5.12
CA VAL A 121 3.07 3.13 -3.70
C VAL A 121 2.86 4.62 -3.41
N ARG A 122 3.21 5.50 -4.36
CA ARG A 122 2.88 6.93 -4.27
C ARG A 122 1.37 7.16 -4.31
N PHE A 123 0.66 6.52 -5.23
CA PHE A 123 -0.80 6.57 -5.30
C PHE A 123 -1.42 6.09 -3.98
N SER A 124 -0.91 4.96 -3.46
CA SER A 124 -1.34 4.38 -2.18
C SER A 124 -1.21 5.35 -0.99
N GLY A 125 -0.10 6.08 -0.90
CA GLY A 125 0.12 7.07 0.17
C GLY A 125 -0.76 8.32 0.07
N GLN A 126 -1.38 8.59 -1.08
CA GLN A 126 -2.25 9.75 -1.32
C GLN A 126 -3.74 9.47 -1.05
N ASN A 127 -4.11 8.23 -0.69
CA ASN A 127 -5.51 7.85 -0.43
C ASN A 127 -6.20 8.75 0.62
N PHE A 128 -5.48 9.13 1.69
CA PHE A 128 -5.94 10.12 2.66
C PHE A 128 -5.08 11.40 2.54
N PRO A 129 -5.69 12.60 2.54
CA PRO A 129 -7.12 12.86 2.68
C PRO A 129 -7.90 12.75 1.36
N HIS A 130 -7.22 12.82 0.21
CA HIS A 130 -7.83 13.18 -1.08
C HIS A 130 -8.94 12.25 -1.58
N ILE A 131 -8.91 10.96 -1.25
CA ILE A 131 -9.93 9.98 -1.67
C ILE A 131 -10.83 9.60 -0.51
N LEU A 132 -10.25 9.27 0.65
CA LEU A 132 -11.00 8.76 1.78
C LEU A 132 -11.86 9.82 2.48
N GLN A 133 -11.41 11.08 2.58
CA GLN A 133 -12.20 12.14 3.21
C GLN A 133 -13.49 12.43 2.44
N PRO A 134 -13.49 12.67 1.11
CA PRO A 134 -14.73 12.86 0.36
C PRO A 134 -15.72 11.69 0.47
N LEU A 135 -15.22 10.45 0.43
CA LEU A 135 -16.07 9.26 0.61
C LEU A 135 -16.73 9.25 2.00
N MET A 136 -15.94 9.49 3.05
CA MET A 136 -16.44 9.60 4.42
C MET A 136 -17.51 10.70 4.56
N GLN A 137 -17.24 11.88 3.99
CA GLN A 137 -18.17 13.01 3.99
C GLN A 137 -19.49 12.69 3.28
N GLN A 138 -19.44 12.08 2.10
CA GLN A 138 -20.64 11.67 1.35
C GLN A 138 -21.54 10.74 2.17
N HIS A 139 -20.93 9.85 2.96
CA HIS A 139 -21.64 8.89 3.79
C HIS A 139 -21.94 9.39 5.21
N GLN A 140 -21.62 10.65 5.53
CA GLN A 140 -21.84 11.26 6.85
C GLN A 140 -21.18 10.48 8.00
N VAL A 141 -20.03 9.85 7.73
CA VAL A 141 -19.22 9.11 8.71
C VAL A 141 -17.76 9.53 8.63
N MET A 142 -16.99 9.39 9.71
CA MET A 142 -15.54 9.55 9.69
C MET A 142 -14.83 8.49 10.55
N ILE A 143 -13.55 8.24 10.28
CA ILE A 143 -12.70 7.47 11.20
C ILE A 143 -12.55 8.20 12.54
N HIS A 144 -12.44 7.44 13.63
CA HIS A 144 -12.28 8.02 14.96
C HIS A 144 -11.00 8.88 15.06
N PRO A 145 -11.08 10.17 15.42
CA PRO A 145 -9.95 11.07 15.31
C PRO A 145 -8.78 10.73 16.24
N GLN A 146 -9.07 10.23 17.43
CA GLN A 146 -8.03 9.81 18.38
C GLN A 146 -7.49 8.39 18.15
N ARG A 147 -8.19 7.57 17.34
CA ARG A 147 -7.86 6.17 17.09
C ARG A 147 -8.18 5.81 15.64
N PRO A 148 -7.58 6.52 14.65
CA PRO A 148 -7.85 6.26 13.25
C PRO A 148 -7.39 4.84 12.92
N LEU A 149 -8.25 4.09 12.24
CA LEU A 149 -7.95 2.73 11.81
C LEU A 149 -8.44 2.51 10.39
N VAL A 150 -7.48 2.55 9.46
CA VAL A 150 -7.64 2.16 8.06
C VAL A 150 -6.80 0.91 7.87
N ILE A 151 -7.45 -0.21 7.57
CA ILE A 151 -6.79 -1.50 7.38
C ILE A 151 -6.77 -1.77 5.89
N TYR A 152 -5.57 -2.04 5.37
CA TYR A 152 -5.45 -2.48 4.00
C TYR A 152 -5.73 -3.98 3.91
N GLN A 153 -6.73 -4.38 3.11
CA GLN A 153 -7.19 -5.77 3.04
C GLN A 153 -6.55 -6.51 1.87
N SER A 154 -6.68 -5.97 0.66
CA SER A 154 -6.15 -6.60 -0.54
C SER A 154 -6.03 -5.64 -1.72
N MET A 155 -5.25 -6.05 -2.71
CA MET A 155 -5.28 -5.48 -4.06
C MET A 155 -5.27 -6.55 -5.12
N ALA A 156 -5.69 -6.15 -6.32
CA ALA A 156 -5.41 -6.88 -7.54
C ALA A 156 -4.90 -5.96 -8.65
N LEU A 157 -4.08 -6.52 -9.52
CA LEU A 157 -3.66 -5.93 -10.79
C LEU A 157 -3.98 -6.93 -11.91
N HIS A 158 -4.46 -6.40 -13.03
CA HIS A 158 -4.72 -7.15 -14.24
C HIS A 158 -4.15 -6.37 -15.44
N PHE A 159 -3.15 -6.92 -16.09
CA PHE A 159 -2.51 -6.35 -17.28
C PHE A 159 -3.13 -6.92 -18.54
N PHE A 160 -3.48 -6.04 -19.48
CA PHE A 160 -3.88 -6.41 -20.84
C PHE A 160 -2.66 -6.50 -21.75
N ARG A 161 -1.64 -5.69 -21.44
CA ARG A 161 -0.36 -5.62 -22.15
C ARG A 161 0.73 -5.16 -21.19
N PHE A 162 1.93 -5.72 -21.31
CA PHE A 162 3.12 -5.13 -20.68
C PHE A 162 3.71 -4.04 -21.58
N SER A 163 4.28 -3.01 -20.97
CA SER A 163 4.93 -1.91 -21.69
C SER A 163 6.41 -1.82 -21.29
N ASP A 164 7.22 -1.25 -22.18
CA ASP A 164 8.58 -0.81 -21.87
C ASP A 164 8.60 0.60 -21.23
N ASN A 165 7.46 1.30 -21.23
CA ASN A 165 7.29 2.60 -20.62
C ASN A 165 6.88 2.50 -19.15
N CYS A 166 7.04 3.60 -18.41
CA CYS A 166 6.59 3.71 -17.02
C CYS A 166 5.06 3.89 -16.97
N PRO A 167 4.30 2.93 -16.40
CA PRO A 167 2.86 3.06 -16.32
C PRO A 167 2.47 4.15 -15.31
N GLN A 168 1.38 4.85 -15.59
CA GLN A 168 0.76 5.80 -14.68
C GLN A 168 -0.56 5.22 -14.14
N LEU A 169 -0.77 5.31 -12.83
CA LEU A 169 -2.00 4.94 -12.18
C LEU A 169 -2.96 6.12 -12.15
N LYS A 170 -4.19 5.88 -12.57
CA LYS A 170 -5.27 6.85 -12.54
C LYS A 170 -6.48 6.26 -11.83
N LEU A 171 -6.97 6.92 -10.78
CA LEU A 171 -8.22 6.54 -10.12
C LEU A 171 -9.36 6.62 -11.16
N SER A 172 -10.10 5.52 -11.33
CA SER A 172 -11.23 5.43 -12.24
C SER A 172 -12.57 5.39 -11.51
N ASP A 173 -12.61 4.80 -10.31
CA ASP A 173 -13.81 4.68 -9.50
C ASP A 173 -13.44 4.51 -8.01
N SER A 174 -14.33 4.93 -7.12
CA SER A 174 -14.16 4.75 -5.68
C SER A 174 -15.50 4.66 -4.97
N SER A 175 -15.65 3.69 -4.06
CA SER A 175 -16.86 3.51 -3.27
C SER A 175 -16.55 3.25 -1.80
N LEU A 176 -17.53 3.55 -0.95
CA LEU A 176 -17.54 3.26 0.47
C LEU A 176 -18.89 2.64 0.84
N GLU A 177 -18.87 1.41 1.35
CA GLU A 177 -20.05 0.72 1.87
C GLU A 177 -20.01 0.68 3.39
N ILE A 178 -21.09 1.09 4.05
CA ILE A 178 -21.16 1.18 5.52
C ILE A 178 -21.90 -0.01 6.09
N ASP A 179 -21.25 -0.69 7.04
CA ASP A 179 -21.79 -1.76 7.86
C ASP A 179 -21.56 -1.43 9.35
N GLY A 180 -22.54 -0.75 9.94
CA GLY A 180 -22.46 -0.28 11.33
C GLY A 180 -21.27 0.67 11.56
N LYS A 181 -20.29 0.24 12.38
CA LYS A 181 -19.06 1.00 12.67
C LYS A 181 -17.89 0.65 11.73
N ARG A 182 -18.15 -0.15 10.70
CA ARG A 182 -17.18 -0.57 9.70
C ARG A 182 -17.56 0.03 8.34
N GLY A 183 -16.56 0.45 7.59
CA GLY A 183 -16.69 0.85 6.19
C GLY A 183 -15.81 -0.03 5.30
N ASN A 184 -16.34 -0.52 4.20
CA ASN A 184 -15.55 -1.23 3.19
C ASN A 184 -15.33 -0.27 2.00
N VAL A 185 -14.06 0.06 1.74
CA VAL A 185 -13.67 0.95 0.64
C VAL A 185 -13.16 0.09 -0.51
N LEU A 186 -13.63 0.39 -1.71
CA LEU A 186 -13.09 -0.13 -2.97
C LEU A 186 -12.60 1.05 -3.80
N LEU A 187 -11.30 1.05 -4.13
CA LEU A 187 -10.73 1.97 -5.12
C LEU A 187 -10.41 1.18 -6.37
N LYS A 188 -10.82 1.65 -7.55
CA LYS A 188 -10.41 1.10 -8.84
C LYS A 188 -9.54 2.11 -9.57
N PHE A 189 -8.53 1.62 -10.26
CA PHE A 189 -7.62 2.44 -11.03
C PHE A 189 -7.26 1.78 -12.35
N GLU A 190 -6.92 2.60 -13.32
CA GLU A 190 -6.40 2.20 -14.62
C GLU A 190 -4.88 2.36 -14.62
N LEU A 191 -4.19 1.46 -15.32
CA LEU A 191 -2.77 1.59 -15.63
C LEU A 191 -2.64 2.09 -17.06
N LEU A 192 -2.02 3.26 -17.21
CA LEU A 192 -1.92 3.99 -18.47
C LEU A 192 -0.49 3.98 -19.00
N ASP A 193 -0.35 3.75 -20.30
CA ASP A 193 0.85 3.99 -21.08
C ASP A 193 0.54 5.13 -22.06
N GLY A 194 0.91 6.36 -21.67
CA GLY A 194 0.40 7.55 -22.33
C GLY A 194 -1.12 7.65 -22.19
N SER A 195 -1.84 7.55 -23.31
CA SER A 195 -3.32 7.56 -23.32
C SER A 195 -3.95 6.17 -23.37
N GLU A 196 -3.16 5.11 -23.51
CA GLU A 196 -3.65 3.74 -23.66
C GLU A 196 -3.81 3.06 -22.30
N VAL A 197 -4.96 2.43 -22.07
CA VAL A 197 -5.18 1.59 -20.89
C VAL A 197 -4.53 0.23 -21.11
N ILE A 198 -3.44 -0.03 -20.40
CA ILE A 198 -2.68 -1.30 -20.48
C ILE A 198 -3.00 -2.26 -19.33
N GLY A 199 -3.80 -1.83 -18.37
CA GLY A 199 -4.28 -2.68 -17.29
C GLY A 199 -5.26 -1.97 -16.36
N ALA A 200 -5.76 -2.71 -15.38
CA ALA A 200 -6.61 -2.21 -14.32
C ALA A 200 -6.15 -2.78 -12.97
N GLY A 201 -6.50 -2.09 -11.90
CA GLY A 201 -6.31 -2.61 -10.57
C GLY A 201 -7.39 -2.15 -9.61
N GLU A 202 -7.43 -2.83 -8.48
CA GLU A 202 -8.32 -2.48 -7.38
C GLU A 202 -7.60 -2.57 -6.04
N LYS A 203 -8.06 -1.75 -5.09
CA LYS A 203 -7.58 -1.68 -3.73
C LYS A 203 -8.78 -1.76 -2.78
N ARG A 204 -8.75 -2.73 -1.86
CA ARG A 204 -9.77 -2.93 -0.83
C ARG A 204 -9.23 -2.55 0.53
N MET A 205 -9.96 -1.67 1.23
CA MET A 205 -9.60 -1.22 2.57
C MET A 205 -10.80 -1.29 3.49
N ILE A 206 -10.53 -1.41 4.79
CA ILE A 206 -11.54 -1.40 5.84
C ILE A 206 -11.31 -0.17 6.70
N LEU A 207 -12.31 0.70 6.81
CA LEU A 207 -12.39 1.73 7.82
C LEU A 207 -13.04 1.14 9.05
N SER A 208 -12.40 1.25 10.21
CA SER A 208 -12.93 0.72 11.47
C SER A 208 -13.14 1.85 12.49
N ASN A 209 -14.04 1.62 13.44
CA ASN A 209 -14.45 2.59 14.45
C ASN A 209 -15.01 3.88 13.83
N LEU A 210 -15.88 3.74 12.82
CA LEU A 210 -16.58 4.87 12.24
C LEU A 210 -17.46 5.58 13.29
N VAL A 211 -17.45 6.91 13.23
CA VAL A 211 -18.26 7.83 14.02
C VAL A 211 -19.01 8.79 13.09
N PRO A 212 -20.07 9.49 13.54
CA PRO A 212 -20.72 10.51 12.73
C PRO A 212 -19.72 11.56 12.23
N TYR A 213 -19.89 12.02 10.99
CA TYR A 213 -18.99 13.02 10.40
C TYR A 213 -19.09 14.34 11.16
N ASP A 214 -17.92 14.86 11.53
CA ASP A 214 -17.75 16.18 12.10
C ASP A 214 -16.71 16.92 11.25
N ALA A 215 -17.12 18.03 10.64
CA ALA A 215 -16.28 18.75 9.68
C ALA A 215 -15.05 19.37 10.35
N GLU A 216 -15.17 19.86 11.58
CA GLU A 216 -14.08 20.49 12.32
C GLU A 216 -13.06 19.43 12.76
N GLN A 217 -13.53 18.31 13.33
CA GLN A 217 -12.66 17.21 13.73
C GLN A 217 -11.99 16.55 12.52
N MET A 218 -12.70 16.39 11.39
CA MET A 218 -12.10 15.89 10.16
C MET A 218 -11.04 16.84 9.64
N GLN A 219 -11.31 18.15 9.61
CA GLN A 219 -10.32 19.14 9.18
C GLN A 219 -9.07 19.08 10.07
N GLY A 220 -9.22 18.95 11.39
CA GLY A 220 -8.10 18.75 12.30
C GLY A 220 -7.24 17.52 11.98
N LEU A 221 -7.85 16.39 11.56
CA LEU A 221 -7.10 15.22 11.10
C LEU A 221 -6.33 15.47 9.81
N VAL A 222 -6.94 16.19 8.87
CA VAL A 222 -6.33 16.58 7.60
C VAL A 222 -5.14 17.51 7.85
N ASP A 223 -5.29 18.49 8.75
CA ASP A 223 -4.25 19.45 9.09
C ASP A 223 -3.06 18.74 9.75
N ILE A 224 -3.30 17.88 10.74
CA ILE A 224 -2.24 17.06 11.37
C ILE A 224 -1.50 16.22 10.32
N TYR A 225 -2.22 15.59 9.38
CA TYR A 225 -1.59 14.80 8.32
C TYR A 225 -0.73 15.69 7.40
N ASN A 226 -1.24 16.86 6.99
CA ASN A 226 -0.53 17.79 6.11
C ASN A 226 0.71 18.40 6.79
N GLU A 227 0.62 18.77 8.06
CA GLU A 227 1.76 19.22 8.86
C GLU A 227 2.85 18.14 8.95
N ARG A 228 2.43 16.88 9.17
CA ARG A 228 3.35 15.74 9.16
C ARG A 228 4.00 15.55 7.79
N LYS A 229 3.25 15.68 6.70
CA LYS A 229 3.77 15.62 5.33
C LYS A 229 4.80 16.72 5.07
N LEU A 230 4.55 17.96 5.49
CA LEU A 230 5.51 19.05 5.35
C LEU A 230 6.79 18.81 6.17
N ARG A 231 6.63 18.41 7.43
CA ARG A 231 7.76 18.21 8.37
C ARG A 231 8.63 17.01 8.01
N LEU A 232 8.02 15.89 7.61
CA LEU A 232 8.70 14.61 7.37
C LEU A 232 8.98 14.36 5.89
N GLY A 233 8.30 15.07 4.99
CA GLY A 233 8.43 14.90 3.55
C GLY A 233 9.60 15.64 2.94
N GLY A 234 10.25 16.56 3.68
CA GLY A 234 11.48 17.29 3.36
C GLY A 234 11.62 17.73 1.89
N ASP A 235 11.34 19.00 1.58
CA ASP A 235 11.51 19.66 0.27
C ASP A 235 11.74 18.71 -0.93
N ALA A 236 10.68 18.02 -1.35
CA ALA A 236 10.60 17.42 -2.68
C ALA A 236 10.39 18.51 -3.76
N THR A 237 11.10 19.62 -3.64
CA THR A 237 11.19 20.70 -4.62
C THR A 237 12.66 20.96 -4.92
N VAL A 238 13.24 20.12 -5.78
CA VAL A 238 14.05 20.52 -6.96
C VAL A 238 13.86 19.47 -8.05
#